data_AF-A0A7R9WSK8-F1
#
_entry.id   AF-A0A7R9WSK8-F1
#
_cell.length_a   1.000
_cell.length_b   1.000
_cell.length_c   1.000
_cell.angle_alpha   90.00
_cell.angle_beta   90.00
_cell.angle_gamma   90.00
#
_symmetry.space_group_name_H-M   'P 1'
#
loop_
_entity.id
_entity.type
_entity.pdbx_description
1 polymer ?
#
loop_
_entity_poly.entity_id
_entity_poly.type
_entity_poly.pdbx_seq_one_letter_code
_entity_poly.pdbx_strand_id
1 'polypeptide(L)'
;MKTTTAAASAIVATAILCASLQLVHGFAPAVVPRNAAHITSLSSSPGDAWSGDVVQGGDIRGCSLQAVGEQPITEWIVKIDGVEADLGGFSEVIYKKITSDAKQQRFQGFRPGTIPPHLQPTYRAFTMDECARETVMEAMAQNNVRTFTDARTDMTVESVSIPPLAAKKGRKKGGRKNKGGKKNKKVATPEFSGFDAVSDQLDGITREAEPEPAVEVVPQWRTFDTMQEAIDAGWKPGQSFSFVAKNVRGQMVKGDKDLTTERPLGLNY
;
A
#
# COMPACT_ATOMS: atom_id res chain seq x y z
N MET A 1 -26.60 19.23 -66.87
CA MET A 1 -27.41 18.76 -65.73
C MET A 1 -26.69 19.23 -64.47
N LYS A 2 -27.02 20.37 -63.82
CA LYS A 2 -28.03 20.58 -62.74
C LYS A 2 -28.26 19.27 -61.94
N THR A 3 -28.02 19.14 -60.64
CA THR A 3 -28.39 20.01 -59.51
C THR A 3 -27.54 19.79 -58.24
N THR A 4 -27.44 20.86 -57.45
CA THR A 4 -27.07 21.04 -56.04
C THR A 4 -27.77 20.12 -55.04
N THR A 5 -27.12 19.85 -53.90
CA THR A 5 -27.81 19.45 -52.65
C THR A 5 -27.09 20.04 -51.43
N ALA A 6 -27.80 20.88 -50.68
CA ALA A 6 -27.39 21.48 -49.42
C ALA A 6 -27.97 20.64 -48.26
N ALA A 7 -27.17 20.39 -47.23
CA ALA A 7 -27.63 19.75 -46.00
C ALA A 7 -27.79 20.81 -44.90
N ALA A 8 -29.02 20.96 -44.43
CA ALA A 8 -29.40 21.84 -43.33
C ALA A 8 -29.09 21.18 -41.98
N SER A 9 -28.37 21.87 -41.09
CA SER A 9 -28.23 21.50 -39.68
C SER A 9 -29.38 22.12 -38.88
N ALA A 10 -30.21 21.26 -38.29
CA ALA A 10 -31.26 21.66 -37.35
C ALA A 10 -30.67 21.79 -35.94
N ILE A 11 -30.76 23.00 -35.38
CA ILE A 11 -30.46 23.30 -33.98
C ILE A 11 -31.69 22.92 -33.17
N VAL A 12 -31.61 21.85 -32.39
CA VAL A 12 -32.63 21.48 -31.41
C VAL A 12 -32.26 22.14 -30.07
N ALA A 13 -32.97 23.22 -29.75
CA ALA A 13 -32.93 23.86 -28.45
C ALA A 13 -33.75 23.03 -27.45
N THR A 14 -33.07 22.39 -26.50
CA THR A 14 -33.72 21.67 -25.39
C THR A 14 -33.65 22.54 -24.14
N ALA A 15 -34.69 23.35 -23.93
CA ALA A 15 -34.96 24.02 -22.67
C ALA A 15 -35.63 23.01 -21.72
N ILE A 16 -34.94 22.61 -20.65
CA ILE A 16 -35.53 21.78 -19.58
C ILE A 16 -35.39 22.53 -18.26
N LEU A 17 -36.56 23.02 -17.84
CA LEU A 17 -37.11 23.02 -16.49
C LEU A 17 -36.16 23.35 -15.32
N CYS A 18 -36.24 24.61 -14.93
CA CYS A 18 -35.97 25.07 -13.57
C CYS A 18 -37.02 24.43 -12.64
N ALA A 19 -36.62 23.41 -11.88
CA ALA A 19 -37.42 22.80 -10.82
C ALA A 19 -36.74 23.04 -9.47
N SER A 20 -37.31 23.99 -8.76
CA SER A 20 -37.20 24.22 -7.32
C SER A 20 -37.40 22.91 -6.55
N LEU A 21 -36.47 22.50 -5.68
CA LEU A 21 -36.77 21.77 -4.46
C LEU A 21 -35.55 21.64 -3.53
N GLN A 22 -35.79 21.96 -2.26
CA GLN A 22 -35.17 21.43 -1.04
C GLN A 22 -33.85 22.05 -0.53
N LEU A 23 -34.09 23.13 0.22
CA LEU A 23 -33.38 23.52 1.43
C LEU A 23 -33.37 22.37 2.45
N VAL A 24 -32.38 21.49 2.40
CA VAL A 24 -31.99 20.63 3.53
C VAL A 24 -30.79 21.26 4.21
N HIS A 25 -31.03 21.78 5.41
CA HIS A 25 -29.98 22.27 6.30
C HIS A 25 -29.10 21.09 6.76
N GLY A 26 -27.82 21.19 6.43
CA GLY A 26 -26.76 21.05 7.42
C GLY A 26 -26.49 19.65 7.99
N PHE A 27 -25.99 18.74 7.17
CA PHE A 27 -24.94 17.82 7.62
C PHE A 27 -23.77 17.98 6.66
N ALA A 28 -22.95 19.01 6.90
CA ALA A 28 -21.66 19.09 6.25
C ALA A 28 -20.86 17.86 6.73
N PRO A 29 -20.40 16.96 5.84
CA PRO A 29 -19.38 16.00 6.25
C PRO A 29 -18.23 16.84 6.82
N ALA A 30 -17.71 16.45 7.98
CA ALA A 30 -16.53 17.07 8.53
C ALA A 30 -15.44 17.00 7.46
N VAL A 31 -15.25 18.11 6.74
CA VAL A 31 -14.15 18.30 5.81
C VAL A 31 -12.94 18.27 6.71
N VAL A 32 -12.32 17.09 6.81
CA VAL A 32 -11.01 16.96 7.42
C VAL A 32 -10.15 17.98 6.67
N PRO A 33 -9.60 19.00 7.33
CA PRO A 33 -8.76 19.97 6.66
C PRO A 33 -7.66 19.18 5.99
N ARG A 34 -7.70 19.15 4.66
CA ARG A 34 -6.65 18.64 3.79
C ARG A 34 -5.53 19.68 3.89
N ASN A 35 -4.93 19.77 5.07
CA ASN A 35 -3.66 20.44 5.25
C ASN A 35 -2.71 19.62 4.39
N ALA A 36 -2.52 20.07 3.15
CA ALA A 36 -1.37 19.77 2.33
C ALA A 36 -0.15 20.36 3.06
N ALA A 37 0.17 19.80 4.23
CA ALA A 37 1.48 19.91 4.78
C ALA A 37 2.37 19.25 3.74
N HIS A 38 3.09 20.08 2.99
CA HIS A 38 4.29 19.68 2.29
C HIS A 38 5.03 18.76 3.26
N ILE A 39 5.12 17.47 2.93
CA ILE A 39 5.91 16.51 3.68
C ILE A 39 7.36 16.95 3.43
N THR A 40 7.82 17.91 4.23
CA THR A 40 9.19 18.38 4.22
C THR A 40 10.06 17.18 4.53
N SER A 41 11.00 16.90 3.61
CA SER A 41 12.15 15.97 3.72
C SER A 41 12.19 15.14 5.01
N LEU A 42 11.99 13.84 4.87
CA LEU A 42 12.09 12.79 5.91
C LEU A 42 13.45 12.83 6.63
N SER A 43 13.63 13.70 7.64
CA SER A 43 14.73 13.58 8.60
C SER A 43 14.29 12.65 9.74
N SER A 44 14.81 11.43 9.73
CA SER A 44 14.51 10.38 10.70
C SER A 44 15.12 10.68 12.08
N SER A 45 14.40 10.33 13.13
CA SER A 45 14.93 10.30 14.51
C SER A 45 15.88 9.09 14.68
N PRO A 46 17.02 9.23 15.39
CA PRO A 46 18.16 8.29 15.31
C PRO A 46 18.01 6.95 16.07
N GLY A 47 16.80 6.43 16.27
CA GLY A 47 16.58 5.28 17.18
C GLY A 47 15.83 4.06 16.63
N ASP A 48 15.21 4.17 15.45
CA ASP A 48 14.35 3.10 14.87
C ASP A 48 14.63 2.99 13.36
N ALA A 49 15.92 2.96 13.03
CA ALA A 49 16.45 3.18 11.69
C ALA A 49 16.15 1.98 10.77
N TRP A 50 15.10 2.11 9.98
CA TRP A 50 15.26 1.76 8.56
C TRP A 50 16.51 2.50 8.08
N SER A 51 17.55 1.78 7.65
CA SER A 51 18.85 2.38 7.34
C SER A 51 18.78 3.33 6.15
N GLY A 52 17.65 3.39 5.44
CA GLY A 52 17.52 4.15 4.21
C GLY A 52 18.41 3.60 3.09
N ASP A 53 19.10 2.47 3.33
CA ASP A 53 19.78 1.72 2.29
C ASP A 53 18.70 1.03 1.45
N VAL A 54 18.09 1.80 0.56
CA VAL A 54 17.73 1.25 -0.75
C VAL A 54 19.03 0.63 -1.23
N VAL A 55 19.09 -0.71 -1.29
CA VAL A 55 20.29 -1.46 -1.62
C VAL A 55 20.98 -0.74 -2.78
N GLN A 56 22.15 -0.13 -2.56
CA GLN A 56 22.84 0.61 -3.62
C GLN A 56 23.13 -0.37 -4.77
N GLY A 57 22.37 -0.27 -5.85
CA GLY A 57 22.41 -1.20 -6.99
C GLY A 57 21.39 -2.34 -6.96
N GLY A 58 20.35 -2.27 -6.13
CA GLY A 58 19.21 -3.18 -6.18
C GLY A 58 18.15 -2.65 -7.12
N ASP A 59 18.18 -3.08 -8.38
CA ASP A 59 17.05 -2.88 -9.29
C ASP A 59 15.77 -3.44 -8.64
N ILE A 60 14.66 -2.72 -8.72
CA ILE A 60 13.34 -3.21 -8.29
C ILE A 60 13.00 -4.42 -9.16
N ARG A 61 13.25 -5.62 -8.61
CA ARG A 61 12.96 -6.87 -9.30
C ARG A 61 11.45 -6.99 -9.48
N GLY A 62 11.02 -7.58 -10.59
CA GLY A 62 9.58 -7.77 -10.86
C GLY A 62 8.82 -6.48 -11.21
N CYS A 63 9.52 -5.39 -11.54
CA CYS A 63 8.90 -4.25 -12.20
C CYS A 63 8.81 -4.49 -13.72
N SER A 64 7.65 -4.20 -14.32
CA SER A 64 7.50 -4.14 -15.78
C SER A 64 6.83 -2.84 -16.19
N LEU A 65 7.50 -2.09 -17.08
CA LEU A 65 7.00 -0.85 -17.66
C LEU A 65 6.46 -1.12 -19.06
N GLN A 66 5.25 -0.65 -19.33
CA GLN A 66 4.63 -0.69 -20.64
C GLN A 66 4.30 0.74 -21.08
N ALA A 67 4.90 1.16 -22.19
CA ALA A 67 4.56 2.42 -22.85
C ALA A 67 3.12 2.38 -23.38
N VAL A 68 2.38 3.47 -23.20
CA VAL A 68 1.03 3.64 -23.77
C VAL A 68 1.05 4.80 -24.76
N GLY A 69 0.45 4.59 -25.93
CA GLY A 69 0.28 5.60 -26.98
C GLY A 69 1.32 5.57 -28.10
N GLU A 70 1.12 6.44 -29.09
CA GLU A 70 2.04 6.68 -30.20
C GLU A 70 2.96 7.87 -29.90
N GLN A 71 4.12 7.94 -30.58
CA GLN A 71 5.21 8.86 -30.22
C GLN A 71 4.79 10.35 -30.18
N PRO A 72 5.27 11.15 -29.19
CA PRO A 72 6.17 10.77 -28.10
C PRO A 72 5.46 10.01 -26.98
N ILE A 73 6.08 8.90 -26.54
CA ILE A 73 5.59 8.12 -25.40
C ILE A 73 5.75 8.98 -24.14
N THR A 74 4.62 9.39 -23.57
CA THR A 74 4.59 10.19 -22.34
C THR A 74 3.82 9.50 -21.22
N GLU A 75 3.11 8.42 -21.51
CA GLU A 75 2.28 7.67 -20.56
C GLU A 75 2.78 6.23 -20.41
N TRP A 76 2.77 5.75 -19.18
CA TRP A 76 3.28 4.44 -18.81
C TRP A 76 2.29 3.70 -17.91
N ILE A 77 2.17 2.39 -18.16
CA ILE A 77 1.57 1.43 -17.23
C ILE A 77 2.73 0.72 -16.53
N VAL A 78 2.77 0.84 -15.21
CA VAL A 78 3.83 0.24 -14.38
C VAL A 78 3.21 -0.87 -13.56
N LYS A 79 3.69 -2.09 -13.72
CA LYS A 79 3.27 -3.23 -12.90
C LYS A 79 4.41 -3.61 -11.96
N ILE A 80 4.12 -3.68 -10.67
CA ILE A 80 5.07 -4.01 -9.61
C ILE A 80 4.64 -5.35 -9.00
N ASP A 81 5.55 -6.31 -8.98
CA ASP A 81 5.33 -7.58 -8.28
C ASP A 81 5.53 -7.43 -6.76
N GLY A 82 4.74 -8.17 -6.00
CA GLY A 82 4.39 -7.81 -4.64
C GLY A 82 5.47 -8.07 -3.62
N VAL A 83 6.41 -8.97 -3.92
CA VAL A 83 7.55 -9.24 -3.04
C VAL A 83 8.41 -7.98 -2.87
N GLU A 84 8.59 -7.21 -3.93
CA GLU A 84 9.50 -6.04 -3.97
C GLU A 84 8.78 -4.70 -3.78
N ALA A 85 7.45 -4.68 -3.83
CA ALA A 85 6.67 -3.45 -3.75
C ALA A 85 6.86 -2.64 -2.47
N ASP A 86 7.10 -3.32 -1.34
CA ASP A 86 7.26 -2.69 -0.02
C ASP A 86 8.74 -2.43 0.35
N LEU A 87 9.70 -2.61 -0.58
CA LEU A 87 11.13 -2.28 -0.44
C LEU A 87 11.73 -2.59 0.96
N GLY A 88 11.42 -3.77 1.52
CA GLY A 88 11.90 -4.16 2.84
C GLY A 88 11.19 -3.52 4.05
N GLY A 89 9.91 -3.17 3.92
CA GLY A 89 9.08 -2.64 5.01
C GLY A 89 8.91 -1.11 4.99
N PHE A 90 9.06 -0.48 3.83
CA PHE A 90 8.93 0.97 3.65
C PHE A 90 7.56 1.50 4.10
N SER A 91 6.48 0.76 3.81
CA SER A 91 5.13 1.09 4.28
C SER A 91 5.03 1.06 5.81
N GLU A 92 5.77 0.20 6.52
CA GLU A 92 5.79 0.21 7.98
C GLU A 92 6.37 1.53 8.52
N VAL A 93 7.44 2.03 7.90
CA VAL A 93 8.09 3.29 8.27
C VAL A 93 7.15 4.47 8.01
N ILE A 94 6.51 4.52 6.84
CA ILE A 94 5.51 5.54 6.51
C ILE A 94 4.39 5.50 7.57
N TYR A 95 3.85 4.31 7.87
CA TYR A 95 2.76 4.17 8.82
C TYR A 95 3.15 4.63 10.23
N LYS A 96 4.34 4.27 10.71
CA LYS A 96 4.86 4.74 12.01
C LYS A 96 4.97 6.25 12.04
N LYS A 97 5.48 6.88 10.98
CA LYS A 97 5.60 8.34 10.89
C LYS A 97 4.24 9.02 10.93
N ILE A 98 3.33 8.67 10.00
CA ILE A 98 2.02 9.34 9.93
C ILE A 98 1.20 9.14 11.22
N THR A 99 1.34 7.98 11.86
CA THR A 99 0.63 7.71 13.12
C THR A 99 1.29 8.41 14.31
N SER A 100 2.61 8.59 14.31
CA SER A 100 3.30 9.44 15.28
C SER A 100 2.82 10.89 15.17
N ASP A 101 2.76 11.44 13.96
CA ASP A 101 2.30 12.81 13.71
C ASP A 101 0.82 12.97 14.09
N ALA A 102 -0.02 12.00 13.71
CA ALA A 102 -1.42 11.98 14.11
C ALA A 102 -1.61 11.94 15.64
N LYS A 103 -0.77 11.20 16.38
CA LYS A 103 -0.84 11.16 17.86
C LYS A 103 -0.51 12.51 18.51
N GLN A 104 0.27 13.36 17.85
CA GLN A 104 0.56 14.72 18.31
C GLN A 104 -0.67 15.63 18.13
N GLN A 105 -1.55 15.32 17.18
CA GLN A 105 -2.82 16.01 17.00
C GLN A 105 -3.78 15.68 18.16
N ARG A 106 -4.45 16.70 18.70
CA ARG A 106 -5.46 16.53 19.75
C ARG A 106 -6.82 16.26 19.13
N PHE A 107 -7.26 15.01 19.14
CA PHE A 107 -8.62 14.64 18.72
C PHE A 107 -9.63 14.92 19.85
N GLN A 108 -10.71 15.64 19.53
CA GLN A 108 -11.76 15.95 20.50
C GLN A 108 -12.42 14.68 21.04
N GLY A 109 -12.55 14.57 22.36
CA GLY A 109 -13.16 13.40 23.01
C GLY A 109 -12.24 12.19 23.16
N PHE A 110 -11.00 12.24 22.66
CA PHE A 110 -10.01 11.20 22.82
C PHE A 110 -8.87 11.66 23.73
N ARG A 111 -8.20 10.70 24.37
CA ARG A 111 -7.02 11.00 25.20
C ARG A 111 -5.87 11.47 24.30
N PRO A 112 -5.07 12.47 24.73
CA PRO A 112 -3.85 12.86 24.02
C PRO A 112 -2.98 11.62 23.70
N GLY A 113 -2.45 11.55 22.48
CA GLY A 113 -1.65 10.41 22.02
C GLY A 113 -2.47 9.19 21.55
N THR A 114 -3.80 9.28 21.48
CA THR A 114 -4.67 8.19 20.99
C THR A 114 -5.30 8.58 19.66
N ILE A 115 -5.12 7.73 18.65
CA ILE A 115 -5.80 7.88 17.35
C ILE A 115 -7.18 7.23 17.44
N PRO A 116 -8.26 7.93 17.07
CA PRO A 116 -9.60 7.35 16.98
C PRO A 116 -9.62 6.06 16.14
N PRO A 117 -10.24 4.95 16.61
CA PRO A 117 -10.20 3.67 15.91
C PRO A 117 -10.72 3.69 14.47
N HIS A 118 -11.71 4.53 14.19
CA HIS A 118 -12.31 4.66 12.85
C HIS A 118 -11.36 5.32 11.83
N LEU A 119 -10.31 6.04 12.28
CA LEU A 119 -9.32 6.65 11.39
C LEU A 119 -8.16 5.68 11.06
N GLN A 120 -8.01 4.58 11.79
CA GLN A 120 -6.91 3.64 11.54
C GLN A 120 -6.91 3.06 10.12
N PRO A 121 -8.06 2.64 9.53
CA PRO A 121 -8.10 2.19 8.14
C PRO A 121 -7.67 3.28 7.16
N THR A 122 -8.05 4.53 7.40
CA THR A 122 -7.66 5.68 6.56
C THR A 122 -6.14 5.87 6.54
N TYR A 123 -5.47 5.79 7.69
CA TYR A 123 -4.00 5.87 7.74
C TYR A 123 -3.33 4.69 7.03
N ARG A 124 -3.92 3.49 7.07
CA ARG A 124 -3.40 2.34 6.30
C ARG A 124 -3.56 2.55 4.80
N ALA A 125 -4.71 3.05 4.36
CA ALA A 125 -4.94 3.38 2.95
C ALA A 125 -3.96 4.42 2.44
N PHE A 126 -3.76 5.49 3.22
CA PHE A 126 -2.77 6.52 2.90
C PHE A 126 -1.35 5.95 2.83
N THR A 127 -0.99 5.07 3.77
CA THR A 127 0.32 4.41 3.75
C THR A 127 0.53 3.57 2.49
N MET A 128 -0.48 2.79 2.11
CA MET A 128 -0.43 1.92 0.94
C MET A 128 -0.30 2.73 -0.35
N ASP A 129 -1.06 3.82 -0.49
CA ASP A 129 -1.00 4.73 -1.64
C ASP A 129 0.36 5.42 -1.73
N GLU A 130 0.87 5.99 -0.63
CA GLU A 130 2.19 6.64 -0.62
C GLU A 130 3.32 5.64 -0.94
N CYS A 131 3.27 4.44 -0.37
CA CYS A 131 4.23 3.39 -0.69
C CYS A 131 4.19 3.04 -2.19
N ALA A 132 2.99 2.86 -2.76
CA ALA A 132 2.83 2.54 -4.18
C ALA A 132 3.37 3.67 -5.07
N ARG A 133 3.08 4.93 -4.76
CA ARG A 133 3.55 6.08 -5.53
C ARG A 133 5.07 6.19 -5.52
N GLU A 134 5.72 6.07 -4.36
CA GLU A 134 7.18 6.13 -4.27
C GLU A 134 7.85 4.99 -5.03
N THR A 135 7.33 3.75 -4.89
CA THR A 135 7.86 2.59 -5.61
C THR A 135 7.76 2.75 -7.13
N VAL A 136 6.69 3.38 -7.63
CA VAL A 136 6.56 3.70 -9.07
C VAL A 136 7.58 4.74 -9.53
N MET A 137 7.80 5.79 -8.74
CA MET A 137 8.76 6.85 -9.11
C MET A 137 10.20 6.31 -9.12
N GLU A 138 10.56 5.48 -8.15
CA GLU A 138 11.85 4.80 -8.10
C GLU A 138 12.02 3.84 -9.30
N ALA A 139 10.98 3.06 -9.62
CA ALA A 139 11.00 2.17 -10.77
C ALA A 139 11.19 2.92 -12.10
N MET A 140 10.53 4.08 -12.26
CA MET A 140 10.71 4.94 -13.44
C MET A 140 12.13 5.49 -13.53
N ALA A 141 12.69 5.94 -12.40
CA ALA A 141 14.07 6.43 -12.33
C ALA A 141 15.10 5.35 -12.72
N GLN A 142 14.94 4.12 -12.21
CA GLN A 142 15.80 2.98 -12.56
C GLN A 142 15.73 2.59 -14.04
N ASN A 143 14.58 2.84 -14.69
CA ASN A 143 14.38 2.57 -16.11
C ASN A 143 14.73 3.76 -17.03
N ASN A 144 15.48 4.76 -16.53
CA ASN A 144 15.86 5.97 -17.26
C ASN A 144 14.64 6.76 -17.80
N VAL A 145 13.51 6.70 -17.10
CA VAL A 145 12.31 7.47 -17.43
C VAL A 145 12.20 8.65 -16.47
N ARG A 146 12.38 9.85 -17.00
CA ARG A 146 12.23 11.09 -16.23
C ARG A 146 10.75 11.39 -16.05
N THR A 147 10.26 11.27 -14.83
CA THR A 147 8.87 11.59 -14.47
C THR A 147 8.61 13.09 -14.51
N PHE A 148 7.41 13.50 -14.93
CA PHE A 148 6.99 14.90 -14.82
C PHE A 148 6.64 15.28 -13.38
N THR A 149 6.58 16.58 -13.08
CA THR A 149 6.22 17.09 -11.74
C THR A 149 4.84 16.62 -11.29
N ASP A 150 3.91 16.52 -12.23
CA ASP A 150 2.51 16.19 -11.97
C ASP A 150 2.26 14.67 -12.00
N ALA A 151 3.27 13.88 -12.38
CA ALA A 151 3.16 12.42 -12.48
C ALA A 151 2.72 11.77 -11.16
N ARG A 152 3.14 12.35 -10.03
CA ARG A 152 2.72 11.87 -8.70
C ARG A 152 1.22 12.06 -8.47
N THR A 153 0.63 13.14 -8.96
CA THR A 153 -0.78 13.48 -8.72
C THR A 153 -1.71 12.76 -9.70
N ASP A 154 -1.28 12.63 -10.95
CA ASP A 154 -2.10 12.07 -12.03
C ASP A 154 -2.16 10.53 -12.01
N MET A 155 -1.20 9.85 -11.37
CA MET A 155 -1.18 8.39 -11.36
C MET A 155 -2.33 7.78 -10.56
N THR A 156 -2.88 6.70 -11.09
CA THR A 156 -3.92 5.88 -10.45
C THR A 156 -3.41 4.47 -10.22
N VAL A 157 -3.63 3.95 -9.01
CA VAL A 157 -3.25 2.58 -8.66
C VAL A 157 -4.47 1.69 -8.76
N GLU A 158 -4.34 0.61 -9.52
CA GLU A 158 -5.37 -0.38 -9.82
C GLU A 158 -4.86 -1.81 -9.54
N SER A 159 -5.80 -2.76 -9.40
CA SER A 159 -5.50 -4.20 -9.34
C SER A 159 -4.48 -4.58 -8.26
N VAL A 160 -4.84 -4.35 -7.01
CA VAL A 160 -3.97 -4.63 -5.85
C VAL A 160 -4.03 -6.11 -5.50
N SER A 161 -2.88 -6.77 -5.38
CA SER A 161 -2.81 -8.18 -4.98
C SER A 161 -2.03 -8.33 -3.67
N ILE A 162 -2.57 -9.06 -2.71
CA ILE A 162 -1.90 -9.31 -1.42
C ILE A 162 -1.53 -10.79 -1.29
N PRO A 163 -0.39 -11.10 -0.64
CA PRO A 163 -0.04 -12.49 -0.35
C PRO A 163 -1.09 -13.07 0.60
N PRO A 164 -1.35 -14.38 0.54
CA PRO A 164 -2.34 -14.99 1.41
C PRO A 164 -1.95 -14.77 2.85
N LEU A 165 -2.91 -14.30 3.64
CA LEU A 165 -2.73 -14.16 5.07
C LEU A 165 -2.35 -15.52 5.65
N ALA A 166 -1.18 -15.60 6.27
CA ALA A 166 -0.77 -16.80 6.99
C ALA A 166 -1.94 -17.23 7.86
N ALA A 167 -2.51 -18.41 7.56
CA ALA A 167 -3.70 -18.90 8.24
C ALA A 167 -3.43 -18.76 9.74
N LYS A 168 -4.25 -17.98 10.45
CA LYS A 168 -4.10 -17.77 11.89
C LYS A 168 -4.08 -19.16 12.51
N LYS A 169 -2.89 -19.71 12.76
CA LYS A 169 -2.70 -21.06 13.29
C LYS A 169 -3.54 -21.10 14.54
N GLY A 170 -4.69 -21.79 14.44
CA GLY A 170 -5.83 -21.56 15.32
C GLY A 170 -5.33 -21.53 16.74
N ARG A 171 -5.27 -20.34 17.33
CA ARG A 171 -4.69 -20.16 18.66
C ARG A 171 -5.67 -20.88 19.56
N LYS A 172 -5.36 -22.16 19.85
CA LYS A 172 -6.19 -23.11 20.59
C LYS A 172 -6.72 -22.32 21.76
N LYS A 173 -8.04 -22.12 21.79
CA LYS A 173 -8.77 -21.32 22.79
C LYS A 173 -8.48 -21.96 24.14
N GLY A 174 -7.32 -21.62 24.71
CA GLY A 174 -6.88 -22.06 26.01
C GLY A 174 -7.94 -21.56 26.97
N GLY A 175 -8.73 -22.49 27.49
CA GLY A 175 -9.81 -22.20 28.39
C GLY A 175 -9.31 -21.23 29.45
N ARG A 176 -9.94 -20.06 29.50
CA ARG A 176 -9.76 -19.05 30.53
C ARG A 176 -10.22 -19.70 31.84
N LYS A 177 -9.31 -20.44 32.49
CA LYS A 177 -9.49 -20.89 33.87
C LYS A 177 -9.56 -19.62 34.71
N ASN A 178 -10.78 -19.30 35.12
CA ASN A 178 -11.09 -18.32 36.13
C ASN A 178 -10.27 -18.70 37.38
N LYS A 179 -9.21 -17.96 37.68
CA LYS A 179 -8.54 -18.03 38.97
C LYS A 179 -8.64 -16.65 39.60
N GLY A 180 -9.78 -16.44 40.26
CA GLY A 180 -9.89 -15.40 41.27
C GLY A 180 -8.88 -15.68 42.39
N GLY A 181 -8.33 -14.60 42.94
CA GLY A 181 -7.80 -14.63 44.29
C GLY A 181 -6.32 -14.30 44.45
N LYS A 182 -6.13 -13.22 45.22
CA LYS A 182 -5.09 -12.98 46.23
C LYS A 182 -3.77 -12.30 45.84
N LYS A 183 -3.68 -11.08 46.37
CA LYS A 183 -2.48 -10.35 46.82
C LYS A 183 -1.51 -11.26 47.60
N ASN A 184 -0.22 -11.21 47.26
CA ASN A 184 0.98 -11.23 48.12
C ASN A 184 2.22 -11.29 47.20
N LYS A 185 3.12 -10.31 47.22
CA LYS A 185 4.26 -10.07 48.14
C LYS A 185 5.30 -11.21 48.17
N LYS A 186 6.53 -10.83 47.75
CA LYS A 186 7.88 -11.38 48.02
C LYS A 186 8.36 -12.64 47.26
N VAL A 187 9.45 -12.42 46.49
CA VAL A 187 10.78 -13.06 46.53
C VAL A 187 10.87 -14.58 46.68
N ALA A 188 11.43 -15.26 45.68
CA ALA A 188 12.67 -16.06 45.76
C ALA A 188 12.86 -16.94 44.49
N THR A 189 14.09 -16.97 43.98
CA THR A 189 14.67 -18.02 43.11
C THR A 189 14.55 -19.40 43.76
N PRO A 190 14.44 -20.48 42.98
CA PRO A 190 15.52 -21.47 43.02
C PRO A 190 15.79 -22.20 41.69
N GLU A 191 16.80 -23.05 41.79
CA GLU A 191 17.60 -23.70 40.76
C GLU A 191 16.97 -24.93 40.09
N PHE A 192 17.50 -25.18 38.90
CA PHE A 192 17.81 -26.45 38.24
C PHE A 192 17.71 -27.76 39.06
N SER A 193 17.02 -28.76 38.50
CA SER A 193 17.42 -30.18 38.36
C SER A 193 16.23 -30.94 37.74
N GLY A 194 16.40 -31.63 36.62
CA GLY A 194 16.70 -33.07 36.64
C GLY A 194 15.39 -33.87 36.49
N PHE A 195 15.09 -34.33 35.28
CA PHE A 195 14.18 -35.48 35.15
C PHE A 195 14.64 -36.42 34.06
N ASP A 196 14.83 -37.65 34.52
CA ASP A 196 15.42 -38.80 33.88
C ASP A 196 14.65 -39.35 32.70
N ALA A 197 15.47 -39.98 31.85
CA ALA A 197 15.20 -41.15 31.04
C ALA A 197 13.96 -41.99 31.43
N VAL A 198 13.09 -42.21 30.46
CA VAL A 198 12.37 -43.48 30.32
C VAL A 198 12.30 -43.85 28.85
N SER A 199 13.05 -44.87 28.49
CA SER A 199 12.83 -45.74 27.34
C SER A 199 11.49 -46.48 27.53
N ASP A 200 10.60 -46.50 26.53
CA ASP A 200 10.04 -47.79 26.18
C ASP A 200 9.52 -47.88 24.75
N GLN A 201 9.74 -49.08 24.25
CA GLN A 201 9.71 -49.63 22.91
C GLN A 201 8.27 -50.02 22.55
N LEU A 202 7.81 -49.67 21.33
CA LEU A 202 6.72 -50.37 20.66
C LEU A 202 6.79 -50.12 19.15
N ASP A 203 7.56 -50.97 18.48
CA ASP A 203 7.59 -51.13 17.03
C ASP A 203 6.27 -51.76 16.54
N GLY A 204 5.30 -50.89 16.27
CA GLY A 204 4.09 -51.23 15.54
C GLY A 204 4.30 -50.96 14.05
N ILE A 205 4.56 -52.02 13.29
CA ILE A 205 4.64 -52.06 11.82
C ILE A 205 3.38 -51.41 11.24
N THR A 206 3.51 -50.11 10.94
CA THR A 206 2.48 -49.33 10.27
C THR A 206 2.78 -49.44 8.79
N ARG A 207 1.92 -50.23 8.12
CA ARG A 207 1.85 -50.41 6.67
C ARG A 207 2.14 -49.08 5.97
N GLU A 208 3.29 -49.01 5.29
CA GLU A 208 3.70 -47.90 4.43
C GLU A 208 2.62 -47.67 3.37
N ALA A 209 1.67 -46.81 3.69
CA ALA A 209 0.88 -46.11 2.70
C ALA A 209 1.84 -45.11 2.06
N GLU A 210 2.20 -45.38 0.81
CA GLU A 210 2.89 -44.44 -0.07
C GLU A 210 2.29 -43.05 0.17
N PRO A 211 3.05 -42.10 0.76
CA PRO A 211 2.50 -40.80 1.11
C PRO A 211 2.09 -40.15 -0.21
N GLU A 212 0.78 -40.01 -0.44
CA GLU A 212 0.29 -39.25 -1.57
C GLU A 212 1.02 -37.90 -1.57
N PRO A 213 1.60 -37.51 -2.72
CA PRO A 213 2.46 -36.34 -2.78
C PRO A 213 1.68 -35.18 -2.18
N ALA A 214 2.18 -34.65 -1.06
CA ALA A 214 1.59 -33.52 -0.39
C ALA A 214 1.47 -32.41 -1.42
N VAL A 215 0.25 -32.19 -1.92
CA VAL A 215 -0.03 -31.16 -2.92
C VAL A 215 0.39 -29.85 -2.29
N GLU A 216 1.54 -29.33 -2.71
CA GLU A 216 2.04 -28.03 -2.27
C GLU A 216 0.99 -27.00 -2.71
N VAL A 217 0.12 -26.61 -1.78
CA VAL A 217 -0.89 -25.59 -2.02
C VAL A 217 -0.14 -24.28 -2.21
N VAL A 218 0.18 -23.97 -3.46
CA VAL A 218 0.87 -22.73 -3.81
C VAL A 218 0.01 -21.59 -3.28
N PRO A 219 0.55 -20.74 -2.39
CA PRO A 219 -0.20 -19.66 -1.76
C PRO A 219 -0.85 -18.78 -2.83
N GLN A 220 -2.18 -18.88 -2.97
CA GLN A 220 -2.92 -18.12 -3.98
C GLN A 220 -2.97 -16.65 -3.57
N TRP A 221 -2.30 -15.80 -4.36
CA TRP A 221 -2.41 -14.34 -4.26
C TRP A 221 -3.86 -13.92 -4.47
N ARG A 222 -4.35 -13.00 -3.64
CA ARG A 222 -5.71 -12.48 -3.75
C ARG A 222 -5.66 -11.10 -4.36
N THR A 223 -6.34 -10.92 -5.48
CA THR A 223 -6.43 -9.65 -6.22
C THR A 223 -7.73 -8.93 -5.85
N PHE A 224 -7.65 -7.61 -5.76
CA PHE A 224 -8.70 -6.68 -5.41
C PHE A 224 -8.71 -5.51 -6.38
N ASP A 225 -9.88 -4.94 -6.63
CA ASP A 225 -10.01 -3.82 -7.57
C ASP A 225 -9.54 -2.51 -6.92
N THR A 226 -9.75 -2.38 -5.60
CA THR A 226 -9.42 -1.17 -4.85
C THR A 226 -8.47 -1.44 -3.67
N MET A 227 -7.67 -0.44 -3.30
CA MET A 227 -6.84 -0.51 -2.08
C MET A 227 -7.68 -0.73 -0.82
N GLN A 228 -8.89 -0.17 -0.78
CA GLN A 228 -9.78 -0.31 0.36
C GLN A 228 -10.18 -1.76 0.59
N GLU A 229 -10.53 -2.48 -0.49
CA GLU A 229 -10.83 -3.92 -0.41
C GLU A 229 -9.64 -4.75 0.07
N ALA A 230 -8.42 -4.42 -0.38
CA ALA A 230 -7.21 -5.09 0.10
C ALA A 230 -6.98 -4.88 1.62
N ILE A 231 -7.27 -3.68 2.12
CA ILE A 231 -7.17 -3.35 3.55
C ILE A 231 -8.24 -4.08 4.36
N ASP A 232 -9.47 -4.13 3.85
CA ASP A 232 -10.58 -4.84 4.48
C ASP A 232 -10.35 -6.36 4.46
N ALA A 233 -9.66 -6.86 3.43
CA ALA A 233 -9.17 -8.23 3.35
C ALA A 233 -8.03 -8.54 4.34
N GLY A 234 -7.50 -7.52 5.02
CA GLY A 234 -6.59 -7.67 6.15
C GLY A 234 -5.13 -7.33 5.87
N TRP A 235 -4.83 -6.61 4.78
CA TRP A 235 -3.50 -6.06 4.54
C TRP A 235 -3.05 -5.16 5.71
N LYS A 236 -1.73 -5.16 5.98
CA LYS A 236 -1.11 -4.37 7.04
C LYS A 236 0.15 -3.68 6.52
N PRO A 237 0.48 -2.49 7.04
CA PRO A 237 1.80 -1.88 6.82
C PRO A 237 2.94 -2.83 7.19
N GLY A 238 3.98 -2.88 6.37
CA GLY A 238 5.08 -3.85 6.43
C GLY A 238 4.81 -5.17 5.70
N GLN A 239 3.66 -5.30 5.03
CA GLN A 239 3.31 -6.47 4.22
C GLN A 239 3.43 -6.14 2.73
N SER A 240 4.20 -6.95 2.01
CA SER A 240 4.29 -7.03 0.56
C SER A 240 2.91 -7.03 -0.14
N PHE A 241 2.78 -6.35 -1.28
CA PHE A 241 1.58 -6.32 -2.12
C PHE A 241 1.91 -5.96 -3.57
N SER A 242 1.33 -6.63 -4.57
CA SER A 242 1.51 -6.27 -5.99
C SER A 242 0.47 -5.25 -6.42
N PHE A 243 0.75 -4.43 -7.43
CA PHE A 243 -0.23 -3.50 -7.98
C PHE A 243 0.12 -3.08 -9.42
N VAL A 244 -0.85 -2.46 -10.10
CA VAL A 244 -0.68 -1.86 -11.43
C VAL A 244 -0.96 -0.37 -11.32
N ALA A 245 0.02 0.47 -11.62
CA ALA A 245 -0.16 1.90 -11.74
C ALA A 245 -0.40 2.29 -13.20
N LYS A 246 -1.37 3.17 -13.43
CA LYS A 246 -1.69 3.76 -14.74
C LYS A 246 -1.51 5.27 -14.69
N ASN A 247 -1.52 5.89 -15.86
CA ASN A 247 -1.37 7.33 -16.06
C ASN A 247 -0.06 7.87 -15.48
N VAL A 248 0.99 7.03 -15.45
CA VAL A 248 2.31 7.47 -14.97
C VAL A 248 2.97 8.26 -16.09
N ARG A 249 3.12 9.57 -15.90
CA ARG A 249 3.65 10.44 -16.95
C ARG A 249 5.16 10.60 -16.85
N GLY A 250 5.87 10.37 -17.95
CA GLY A 250 7.33 10.53 -18.00
C GLY A 250 7.91 10.40 -19.39
N GLN A 251 9.11 10.94 -19.57
CA GLN A 251 9.86 10.94 -20.81
C GLN A 251 11.08 10.03 -20.69
N MET A 252 11.22 9.08 -21.63
CA MET A 252 12.41 8.24 -21.74
C MET A 252 13.62 9.10 -22.11
N VAL A 253 14.68 9.05 -21.29
CA VAL A 253 15.94 9.76 -21.54
C VAL A 253 16.83 8.86 -22.40
N LYS A 254 17.20 9.31 -23.60
CA LYS A 254 18.05 8.53 -24.52
C LYS A 254 19.54 8.72 -24.19
N GLY A 255 20.00 8.07 -23.13
CA GLY A 255 21.43 7.91 -22.81
C GLY A 255 21.92 8.73 -21.62
N ASP A 256 23.03 8.27 -21.02
CA ASP A 256 23.57 8.77 -19.75
C ASP A 256 24.01 10.25 -19.79
N LYS A 257 24.31 10.78 -20.99
CA LYS A 257 24.84 12.15 -21.15
C LYS A 257 23.77 13.24 -20.97
N ASP A 258 22.49 12.91 -21.13
CA ASP A 258 21.41 13.89 -21.12
C ASP A 258 20.81 14.11 -19.72
N LEU A 259 21.11 13.24 -18.75
CA LEU A 259 20.58 13.32 -17.38
C LEU A 259 21.01 14.59 -16.62
N THR A 260 22.20 15.13 -16.91
CA THR A 260 22.74 16.30 -16.20
C THR A 260 22.46 17.65 -16.85
N THR A 261 22.05 17.69 -18.13
CA THR A 261 22.03 18.95 -18.91
C THR A 261 20.61 19.45 -19.23
N GLU A 262 19.59 18.60 -19.09
CA GLU A 262 18.23 19.00 -19.49
C GLU A 262 17.49 19.77 -18.38
N ARG A 263 17.40 21.09 -18.59
CA ARG A 263 16.60 22.04 -17.80
C ARG A 263 15.17 21.51 -17.57
N PRO A 264 14.55 21.81 -16.41
CA PRO A 264 13.16 21.43 -16.15
C PRO A 264 12.24 21.97 -17.26
N LEU A 265 11.45 21.10 -17.88
CA LEU A 265 10.55 21.38 -19.01
C LEU A 265 9.35 22.29 -18.66
N GLY A 266 9.46 23.11 -17.62
CA GLY A 266 8.37 23.94 -17.09
C GLY A 266 8.70 25.42 -16.86
N LEU A 267 9.88 25.90 -17.27
CA LEU A 267 10.23 27.32 -17.22
C LEU A 267 10.44 27.90 -18.63
N ASN A 268 9.35 28.01 -19.39
CA ASN A 268 9.25 29.03 -20.43
C ASN A 268 8.18 30.02 -19.95
N TYR A 269 8.60 30.95 -19.08
CA TYR A 269 7.89 32.20 -18.84
C TYR A 269 8.45 33.26 -19.78
#